data_AF-A0A8C4DQA3-F1
#
_entry.id   AF-A0A8C4DQA3-F1
#
_cell.length_a   1.000
_cell.length_b   1.000
_cell.length_c   1.000
_cell.angle_alpha   90.00
_cell.angle_beta   90.00
_cell.angle_gamma   90.00
#
_symmetry.space_group_name_H-M   'P 1'
#
loop_
_entity.id
_entity.type
_entity.pdbx_description
1 polymer ?
#
loop_
_entity_poly.entity_id
_entity_poly.type
_entity_poly.pdbx_seq_one_letter_code
_entity_poly.pdbx_strand_id
1 'polypeptide(L)'
;MRREICILVPLLLLLPPVCGQVSRLRPNVTFHKYLMNWTQAQLYCRENHTDLVTIRNETENLDKFHGWIGLYRENTSSDWKWSRGDVIATYFPWKKDHPKDGENCAFTKEDGKQWLATKCESHNQFMCYEENLVLVKENETWEDALMHCRTLEAVDQSKPATDYQNHRYDLATLLTVDDLTFAQETAQEAPHEVWTGLRYLAGQWVWVGGEPGPPKNINSCPTQRFCGILRKNGSLDIRDCMQKRFFLCYKKPSS
;
A
#
# COMPACT_ATOMS: atom_id res chain seq x y z
N MET A 1 -18.22 5.84 3.24
CA MET A 1 -19.35 6.11 2.31
C MET A 1 -18.98 5.57 0.94
N ARG A 2 -19.69 4.53 0.48
CA ARG A 2 -19.45 3.86 -0.81
C ARG A 2 -20.06 4.71 -1.93
N ARG A 3 -19.35 4.87 -3.04
CA ARG A 3 -19.90 5.47 -4.27
C ARG A 3 -19.69 4.47 -5.39
N GLU A 4 -20.80 3.88 -5.84
CA GLU A 4 -20.90 3.06 -7.03
C GLU A 4 -20.97 3.99 -8.26
N ILE A 5 -20.26 3.68 -9.34
CA ILE A 5 -20.37 4.38 -10.62
C ILE A 5 -20.75 3.37 -11.68
N CYS A 6 -21.92 3.53 -12.30
CA CYS A 6 -22.40 2.69 -13.40
C CYS A 6 -22.25 3.44 -14.73
N ILE A 7 -21.56 2.84 -15.71
CA ILE A 7 -21.51 3.35 -17.08
C ILE A 7 -22.58 2.62 -17.90
N LEU A 8 -23.47 3.38 -18.54
CA LEU A 8 -24.50 2.87 -19.45
C LEU A 8 -23.93 2.79 -20.87
N VAL A 9 -23.77 1.57 -21.38
CA VAL A 9 -23.45 1.30 -22.80
C VAL A 9 -24.75 0.97 -23.54
N PRO A 10 -25.11 1.68 -24.62
CA PRO A 10 -26.36 1.40 -25.33
C PRO A 10 -26.24 0.14 -26.20
N LEU A 11 -26.85 -0.93 -25.70
CA LEU A 11 -27.34 -2.18 -26.33
C LEU A 11 -26.61 -2.75 -27.58
N LEU A 12 -25.90 -3.87 -27.38
CA LEU A 12 -26.25 -5.19 -27.93
C LEU A 12 -25.23 -6.23 -27.44
N LEU A 13 -25.47 -6.73 -26.23
CA LEU A 13 -25.08 -8.01 -25.62
C LEU A 13 -25.31 -7.82 -24.11
N LEU A 14 -26.23 -8.59 -23.53
CA LEU A 14 -26.58 -8.58 -22.11
C LEU A 14 -25.43 -9.18 -21.27
N LEU A 15 -24.27 -8.53 -21.27
CA LEU A 15 -23.30 -8.75 -20.20
C LEU A 15 -23.80 -7.94 -19.01
N PRO A 16 -23.99 -8.54 -17.81
CA PRO A 16 -24.24 -7.76 -16.62
C PRO A 16 -23.12 -6.72 -16.48
N PRO A 17 -23.42 -5.49 -16.01
CA PRO A 17 -22.36 -4.55 -15.69
C PRO A 17 -21.39 -5.26 -14.75
N VAL A 18 -20.18 -5.52 -15.22
CA VAL A 18 -19.12 -6.10 -14.39
C VAL A 18 -18.74 -5.02 -13.41
N CYS A 19 -19.35 -5.03 -12.23
CA CYS A 19 -18.86 -4.31 -11.07
C CYS A 19 -17.57 -4.99 -10.62
N GLY A 20 -16.45 -4.57 -11.20
CA GLY A 20 -15.14 -4.83 -10.62
C GLY A 20 -14.97 -3.99 -9.36
N GLN A 21 -14.55 -4.59 -8.25
CA GLN A 21 -14.12 -3.81 -7.09
C GLN A 21 -12.83 -3.07 -7.48
N VAL A 22 -12.88 -1.75 -7.49
CA VAL A 22 -11.68 -0.92 -7.66
C VAL A 22 -10.85 -1.03 -6.38
N SER A 23 -9.75 -1.76 -6.47
CA SER A 23 -8.73 -1.91 -5.43
C SER A 23 -8.18 -0.54 -5.04
N ARG A 24 -8.31 -0.14 -3.77
CA ARG A 24 -7.65 1.06 -3.26
C ARG A 24 -6.21 0.70 -2.91
N LEU A 25 -5.24 1.55 -3.27
CA LEU A 25 -3.84 1.37 -2.88
C LEU A 25 -3.61 1.64 -1.39
N ARG A 26 -4.58 2.26 -0.71
CA ARG A 26 -4.45 2.51 0.72
C ARG A 26 -4.18 1.21 1.47
N PRO A 27 -3.32 1.26 2.49
CA PRO A 27 -3.02 0.11 3.31
C PRO A 27 -4.29 -0.43 3.95
N ASN A 28 -4.41 -1.75 3.97
CA ASN A 28 -5.48 -2.40 4.70
C ASN A 28 -5.03 -2.67 6.13
N VAL A 29 -5.95 -2.48 7.08
CA VAL A 29 -5.72 -2.86 8.47
C VAL A 29 -6.57 -4.09 8.76
N THR A 30 -5.94 -5.14 9.24
CA THR A 30 -6.60 -6.38 9.65
C THR A 30 -6.55 -6.53 11.16
N PHE A 31 -7.70 -6.85 11.76
CA PHE A 31 -7.84 -7.01 13.20
C PHE A 31 -7.80 -8.48 13.59
N HIS A 32 -6.95 -8.82 14.55
CA HIS A 32 -6.75 -10.19 15.02
C HIS A 32 -7.13 -10.32 16.49
N LYS A 33 -8.05 -11.25 16.76
CA LYS A 33 -8.62 -11.46 18.11
C LYS A 33 -7.74 -12.31 19.03
N TYR A 34 -6.64 -12.88 18.53
CA TYR A 34 -5.71 -13.67 19.32
C TYR A 34 -5.02 -12.80 20.36
N LEU A 35 -4.84 -13.33 21.57
CA LEU A 35 -4.13 -12.64 22.64
C LEU A 35 -2.65 -13.03 22.60
N MET A 36 -1.80 -12.08 22.22
CA MET A 36 -0.35 -12.28 22.10
C MET A 36 0.39 -11.18 22.83
N ASN A 37 1.61 -11.47 23.27
CA ASN A 37 2.52 -10.40 23.69
C ASN A 37 2.94 -9.55 22.48
N TRP A 38 3.50 -8.36 22.72
CA TRP A 38 3.77 -7.41 21.63
C TRP A 38 4.71 -7.99 20.57
N THR A 39 5.77 -8.67 21.00
CA THR A 39 6.76 -9.30 20.09
C THR A 39 6.13 -10.42 19.26
N GLN A 40 5.30 -11.27 19.88
CA GLN A 40 4.58 -12.34 19.18
C GLN A 40 3.59 -11.77 18.15
N ALA A 41 2.84 -10.72 18.51
CA ALA A 41 1.92 -10.05 17.61
C ALA A 41 2.65 -9.42 16.41
N GLN A 42 3.80 -8.79 16.65
CA GLN A 42 4.66 -8.25 15.60
C GLN A 42 5.16 -9.34 14.64
N LEU A 43 5.66 -10.45 15.18
CA LEU A 43 6.11 -11.59 14.38
C LEU A 43 4.96 -12.14 13.53
N TYR A 44 3.78 -12.34 14.13
CA TYR A 44 2.60 -12.78 13.39
C TYR A 44 2.27 -11.83 12.23
N CYS A 45 2.27 -10.52 12.48
CA CYS A 45 2.00 -9.54 11.42
C CYS A 45 3.06 -9.54 10.32
N ARG A 46 4.34 -9.76 10.65
CA ARG A 46 5.42 -9.84 9.65
C ARG A 46 5.39 -11.13 8.83
N GLU A 47 4.89 -12.22 9.42
CA GLU A 47 4.73 -13.50 8.73
C GLU A 47 3.50 -13.54 7.81
N ASN A 48 2.41 -12.87 8.20
CA ASN A 48 1.11 -12.99 7.52
C ASN A 48 0.65 -11.71 6.80
N HIS A 49 1.24 -10.57 7.15
CA HIS A 49 0.93 -9.23 6.62
C HIS A 49 2.25 -8.45 6.42
N THR A 50 2.29 -7.16 6.73
CA THR A 50 3.54 -6.38 6.65
C THR A 50 4.16 -6.14 8.04
N ASP A 51 3.43 -5.53 8.97
CA ASP A 51 3.87 -5.31 10.36
C ASP A 51 2.65 -4.97 11.24
N LEU A 52 2.84 -4.70 12.53
CA LEU A 52 1.84 -4.04 13.36
C LEU A 52 1.51 -2.64 12.82
N VAL A 53 0.29 -2.16 13.09
CA VAL A 53 -0.17 -0.90 12.53
C VAL A 53 0.64 0.31 13.01
N THR A 54 0.96 1.18 12.06
CA THR A 54 1.53 2.51 12.27
C THR A 54 0.42 3.55 12.13
N ILE A 55 0.33 4.51 13.06
CA ILE A 55 -0.67 5.58 13.02
C ILE A 55 0.07 6.91 13.10
N ARG A 56 0.12 7.66 11.99
CA ARG A 56 0.98 8.86 11.88
C ARG A 56 0.28 10.15 12.28
N ASN A 57 -1.04 10.16 12.30
CA ASN A 57 -1.86 11.33 12.59
C ASN A 57 -3.31 10.91 12.91
N GLU A 58 -4.14 11.89 13.29
CA GLU A 58 -5.55 11.66 13.66
C GLU A 58 -6.40 11.03 12.55
N THR A 59 -6.05 11.24 11.28
CA THR A 59 -6.84 10.71 10.14
C THR A 59 -6.61 9.21 9.91
N GLU A 60 -5.53 8.66 10.48
CA GLU A 60 -5.19 7.24 10.45
C GLU A 60 -5.69 6.50 11.71
N ASN A 61 -6.36 7.20 12.64
CA ASN A 61 -6.89 6.56 13.84
C ASN A 61 -7.94 5.50 13.47
N LEU A 62 -7.84 4.37 14.15
CA LEU A 62 -8.68 3.20 13.92
C LEU A 62 -9.82 3.19 14.93
N ASP A 63 -10.77 4.11 14.71
CA ASP A 63 -12.00 4.19 15.49
C ASP A 63 -12.60 2.78 15.63
N LYS A 64 -12.89 2.37 16.88
CA LYS A 64 -13.53 1.09 17.27
C LYS A 64 -12.62 -0.16 17.33
N PHE A 65 -11.33 -0.06 17.02
CA PHE A 65 -10.40 -1.17 17.19
C PHE A 65 -9.48 -0.97 18.39
N HIS A 66 -9.26 -2.03 19.17
CA HIS A 66 -8.46 -2.02 20.39
C HIS A 66 -7.45 -3.15 20.37
N GLY A 67 -6.20 -2.85 20.66
CA GLY A 67 -5.13 -3.85 20.61
C GLY A 67 -3.76 -3.22 20.38
N TRP A 68 -2.75 -4.08 20.31
CA TRP A 68 -1.38 -3.69 20.01
C TRP A 68 -1.30 -2.92 18.71
N ILE A 69 -0.53 -1.84 18.77
CA ILE A 69 -0.05 -1.07 17.62
C ILE A 69 1.48 -1.19 17.56
N GLY A 70 2.08 -0.82 16.44
CA GLY A 70 3.52 -0.97 16.20
C GLY A 70 4.40 -0.02 17.01
N LEU A 71 3.84 0.77 17.92
CA LEU A 71 4.59 1.77 18.69
C LEU A 71 5.25 1.11 19.91
N TYR A 72 6.57 1.20 19.98
CA TYR A 72 7.38 0.64 21.06
C TYR A 72 8.61 1.49 21.36
N ARG A 73 9.29 1.21 22.48
CA ARG A 73 10.63 1.72 22.80
C ARG A 73 11.44 0.63 23.50
N GLU A 74 12.76 0.70 23.42
CA GLU A 74 13.63 -0.31 24.05
C GLU A 74 13.63 -0.21 25.58
N ASN A 75 13.65 1.02 26.11
CA ASN A 75 13.56 1.29 27.55
C ASN A 75 12.97 2.69 27.78
N THR A 76 12.81 3.09 29.05
CA THR A 76 12.18 4.36 29.45
C THR A 76 12.90 5.61 28.94
N SER A 77 14.21 5.50 28.65
CA SER A 77 15.06 6.58 28.17
C SER A 77 15.18 6.61 26.64
N SER A 78 14.62 5.63 25.93
CA SER A 78 14.62 5.56 24.48
C SER A 78 13.42 6.31 23.88
N ASP A 79 13.63 6.88 22.68
CA ASP A 79 12.55 7.41 21.88
C ASP A 79 11.56 6.31 21.48
N TRP A 80 10.29 6.70 21.37
CA TRP A 80 9.26 5.84 20.80
C TRP A 80 9.46 5.73 19.28
N LYS A 81 9.38 4.50 18.78
CA LYS A 81 9.57 4.18 17.36
C LYS A 81 8.42 3.29 16.88
N TRP A 82 8.17 3.37 15.58
CA TRP A 82 7.30 2.43 14.89
C TRP A 82 8.10 1.19 14.48
N SER A 83 7.56 0.01 14.77
CA SER A 83 8.11 -1.28 14.36
C SER A 83 8.27 -1.39 12.84
N ARG A 84 7.40 -0.71 12.10
CA ARG A 84 7.47 -0.59 10.65
C ARG A 84 8.45 0.52 10.27
N GLY A 85 9.56 0.12 9.67
CA GLY A 85 10.56 1.04 9.10
C GLY A 85 11.47 1.72 10.14
N ASP A 86 11.38 1.34 11.41
CA ASP A 86 12.20 1.86 12.52
C ASP A 86 12.18 3.40 12.62
N VAL A 87 11.05 4.01 12.29
CA VAL A 87 10.88 5.47 12.26
C VAL A 87 10.54 5.99 13.65
N ILE A 88 11.24 7.04 14.10
CA ILE A 88 10.92 7.75 15.35
C ILE A 88 9.50 8.32 15.25
N ALA A 89 8.67 8.02 16.23
CA ALA A 89 7.29 8.48 16.25
C ALA A 89 7.22 9.97 16.63
N THR A 90 6.40 10.73 15.92
CA THR A 90 6.13 12.15 16.19
C THR A 90 4.69 12.41 16.62
N TYR A 91 3.82 11.40 16.50
CA TYR A 91 2.43 11.44 16.89
C TYR A 91 2.12 10.27 17.82
N PHE A 92 1.66 10.58 19.03
CA PHE A 92 1.19 9.61 20.01
C PHE A 92 0.23 10.31 20.98
N PRO A 93 -1.10 10.25 20.75
CA PRO A 93 -2.09 10.86 21.62
C PRO A 93 -2.24 10.05 22.92
N TRP A 94 -1.23 10.12 23.79
CA TRP A 94 -1.24 9.40 25.05
C TRP A 94 -2.46 9.77 25.87
N LYS A 95 -3.09 8.77 26.45
CA LYS A 95 -3.99 8.99 27.57
C LYS A 95 -3.21 9.66 28.70
N LYS A 96 -3.88 10.56 29.42
CA LYS A 96 -3.31 11.20 30.61
C LYS A 96 -2.65 10.16 31.52
N ASP A 97 -1.46 10.51 32.02
CA ASP A 97 -0.64 9.69 32.93
C ASP A 97 0.01 8.43 32.30
N HIS A 98 0.12 8.38 30.96
CA HIS A 98 0.91 7.39 30.21
C HIS A 98 1.98 8.07 29.33
N PRO A 99 3.08 7.35 29.01
CA PRO A 99 3.46 6.04 29.52
C PRO A 99 4.03 6.09 30.95
N LYS A 100 3.90 5.01 31.72
CA LYS A 100 4.58 4.85 33.02
C LYS A 100 5.95 4.17 32.85
N ASP A 101 6.73 4.17 33.92
CA ASP A 101 8.03 3.49 33.94
C ASP A 101 7.88 1.99 33.67
N GLY A 102 8.66 1.47 32.72
CA GLY A 102 8.60 0.07 32.28
C GLY A 102 7.44 -0.26 31.33
N GLU A 103 6.58 0.71 30.99
CA GLU A 103 5.58 0.57 29.93
C GLU A 103 6.20 0.99 28.60
N ASN A 104 6.60 0.00 27.80
CA ASN A 104 7.44 0.20 26.61
C ASN A 104 6.76 -0.22 25.30
N CYS A 105 5.53 -0.72 25.35
CA CYS A 105 4.75 -1.10 24.18
C CYS A 105 3.36 -0.48 24.24
N ALA A 106 2.88 0.07 23.12
CA ALA A 106 1.64 0.82 23.07
C ALA A 106 0.47 0.03 22.45
N PHE A 107 -0.73 0.33 22.90
CA PHE A 107 -1.97 -0.24 22.40
C PHE A 107 -3.10 0.79 22.45
N THR A 108 -4.13 0.58 21.63
CA THR A 108 -5.36 1.38 21.67
C THR A 108 -6.41 0.71 22.56
N LYS A 109 -7.21 1.50 23.28
CA LYS A 109 -8.46 1.07 23.95
C LYS A 109 -9.66 1.71 23.26
N GLU A 110 -10.87 1.41 23.77
CA GLU A 110 -12.16 1.96 23.31
C GLU A 110 -12.06 3.40 22.78
N ASP A 111 -12.71 3.64 21.64
CA ASP A 111 -12.66 4.84 20.77
C ASP A 111 -11.43 5.00 19.86
N GLY A 112 -10.28 4.38 20.17
CA GLY A 112 -9.09 4.42 19.32
C GLY A 112 -8.36 5.77 19.27
N LYS A 113 -8.83 6.77 20.03
CA LYS A 113 -8.31 8.16 20.00
C LYS A 113 -7.19 8.40 20.99
N GLN A 114 -7.17 7.66 22.09
CA GLN A 114 -6.13 7.75 23.11
C GLN A 114 -5.37 6.44 23.24
N TRP A 115 -4.05 6.54 23.30
CA TRP A 115 -3.18 5.38 23.40
C TRP A 115 -2.74 5.17 24.83
N LEU A 116 -2.52 3.91 25.20
CA LEU A 116 -1.91 3.56 26.48
C LEU A 116 -0.63 2.79 26.20
N ALA A 117 0.32 2.88 27.12
CA ALA A 117 1.45 1.97 27.14
C ALA A 117 1.22 0.90 28.21
N THR A 118 1.84 -0.26 28.03
CA THR A 118 1.95 -1.27 29.08
C THR A 118 3.21 -2.10 28.88
N LYS A 119 3.43 -3.08 29.76
CA LYS A 119 4.53 -4.05 29.64
C LYS A 119 4.36 -4.86 28.37
N CYS A 120 5.43 -5.02 27.59
CA CYS A 120 5.40 -5.70 26.30
C CYS A 120 4.98 -7.18 26.42
N GLU A 121 5.16 -7.79 27.59
CA GLU A 121 4.78 -9.16 27.94
C GLU A 121 3.27 -9.33 28.17
N SER A 122 2.52 -8.23 28.28
CA SER A 122 1.06 -8.28 28.41
C SER A 122 0.45 -8.91 27.17
N HIS A 123 -0.68 -9.60 27.31
CA HIS A 123 -1.33 -10.22 26.15
C HIS A 123 -2.52 -9.37 25.71
N ASN A 124 -2.50 -8.93 24.46
CA ASN A 124 -3.59 -8.15 23.85
C ASN A 124 -3.91 -8.69 22.46
N GLN A 125 -5.11 -8.33 21.98
CA GLN A 125 -5.47 -8.39 20.56
C GLN A 125 -4.58 -7.41 19.78
N PHE A 126 -4.53 -7.52 18.47
CA PHE A 126 -3.60 -6.71 17.68
C PHE A 126 -4.10 -6.41 16.27
N MET A 127 -3.50 -5.40 15.66
CA MET A 127 -3.84 -4.94 14.32
C MET A 127 -2.61 -5.00 13.44
N CYS A 128 -2.73 -5.69 12.32
CA CYS A 128 -1.69 -5.72 11.31
C CYS A 128 -1.98 -4.72 10.20
N TYR A 129 -0.91 -4.15 9.68
CA TYR A 129 -0.87 -3.34 8.48
C TYR A 129 -0.50 -4.22 7.31
N GLU A 130 -1.23 -4.08 6.21
CA GLU A 130 -0.93 -4.71 4.93
C GLU A 130 -0.65 -3.64 3.88
N GLU A 131 0.62 -3.55 3.49
CA GLU A 131 1.07 -2.65 2.44
C GLU A 131 0.74 -3.23 1.07
N ASN A 132 -0.06 -2.49 0.31
CA ASN A 132 -0.47 -2.87 -1.03
C ASN A 132 0.39 -2.21 -2.12
N LEU A 133 1.36 -1.36 -1.76
CA LEU A 133 2.19 -0.60 -2.70
C LEU A 133 3.64 -0.60 -2.23
N VAL A 134 4.56 -1.08 -3.07
CA VAL A 134 5.98 -1.23 -2.75
C VAL A 134 6.80 -0.41 -3.74
N LEU A 135 7.67 0.47 -3.25
CA LEU A 135 8.71 1.12 -4.07
C LEU A 135 9.91 0.18 -4.20
N VAL A 136 10.15 -0.28 -5.41
CA VAL A 136 11.35 -1.05 -5.74
C VAL A 136 12.47 -0.09 -6.12
N LYS A 137 13.57 -0.12 -5.36
CA LYS A 137 14.72 0.78 -5.48
C LYS A 137 15.78 0.26 -6.47
N GLU A 138 15.30 -0.24 -7.60
CA GLU A 138 16.12 -0.81 -8.68
C GLU A 138 15.87 -0.03 -9.97
N ASN A 139 16.90 0.09 -10.82
CA ASN A 139 16.82 0.87 -12.05
C ASN A 139 16.50 -0.04 -13.23
N GLU A 140 15.23 -0.15 -13.58
CA GLU A 140 14.74 -1.04 -14.63
C GLU A 140 14.00 -0.32 -15.75
N THR A 141 14.01 -0.93 -16.94
CA THR A 141 13.13 -0.51 -18.04
C THR A 141 11.68 -0.78 -17.66
N TRP A 142 10.71 -0.19 -18.35
CA TRP A 142 9.31 -0.39 -17.98
C TRP A 142 8.90 -1.87 -18.08
N GLU A 143 9.32 -2.57 -19.15
CA GLU A 143 9.05 -3.99 -19.34
C GLU A 143 9.71 -4.86 -18.26
N ASP A 144 10.97 -4.57 -17.90
CA ASP A 144 11.69 -5.31 -16.87
C ASP A 144 11.07 -5.06 -15.49
N ALA A 145 10.66 -3.83 -15.20
CA ALA A 145 9.94 -3.46 -13.97
C ALA A 145 8.60 -4.19 -13.85
N LEU A 146 7.85 -4.29 -14.95
CA LEU A 146 6.60 -5.06 -15.01
C LEU A 146 6.84 -6.54 -14.66
N MET A 147 7.86 -7.12 -15.29
CA MET A 147 8.25 -8.51 -15.05
C MET A 147 8.66 -8.70 -13.59
N HIS A 148 9.49 -7.81 -13.07
CA HIS A 148 9.96 -7.83 -11.69
C HIS A 148 8.79 -7.86 -10.70
N CYS A 149 7.83 -6.92 -10.82
CA CYS A 149 6.65 -6.92 -9.95
C CYS A 149 5.92 -8.26 -10.02
N ARG A 150 5.70 -8.80 -11.22
CA ARG A 150 5.00 -10.08 -11.41
C ARG A 150 5.71 -11.29 -10.81
N THR A 151 7.02 -11.20 -10.56
CA THR A 151 7.82 -12.26 -9.92
C THR A 151 7.99 -12.13 -8.42
N LEU A 152 7.59 -11.01 -7.79
CA LEU A 152 7.82 -10.75 -6.36
C LEU A 152 7.27 -11.86 -5.44
N GLU A 153 6.17 -12.49 -5.81
CA GLU A 153 5.63 -13.66 -5.12
C GLU A 153 4.93 -14.60 -6.12
N ALA A 154 5.69 -15.43 -6.83
CA ALA A 154 5.12 -16.61 -7.49
C ALA A 154 4.66 -17.59 -6.41
N VAL A 155 3.34 -17.75 -6.24
CA VAL A 155 2.72 -18.48 -5.10
C VAL A 155 3.04 -19.98 -5.09
N ASP A 156 3.70 -20.52 -6.11
CA ASP A 156 4.09 -21.92 -6.14
C ASP A 156 5.25 -22.14 -7.13
N GLN A 157 6.45 -22.51 -6.64
CA GLN A 157 7.59 -22.86 -7.51
C GLN A 157 7.31 -24.09 -8.39
N SER A 158 6.25 -24.85 -8.10
CA SER A 158 5.80 -26.00 -8.88
C SER A 158 4.76 -25.68 -9.96
N LYS A 159 4.21 -24.45 -9.97
CA LYS A 159 3.29 -24.00 -11.02
C LYS A 159 3.96 -22.93 -11.88
N PRO A 160 4.12 -23.18 -13.18
CA PRO A 160 4.74 -22.19 -14.05
C PRO A 160 3.89 -20.91 -14.09
N ALA A 161 4.55 -19.76 -14.04
CA ALA A 161 4.00 -18.42 -14.21
C ALA A 161 3.52 -18.16 -15.65
N THR A 162 2.78 -19.11 -16.24
CA THR A 162 2.38 -19.09 -17.65
C THR A 162 0.95 -18.60 -17.85
N ASP A 163 0.25 -18.18 -16.80
CA ASP A 163 -1.01 -17.46 -16.95
C ASP A 163 -0.78 -15.98 -16.62
N TYR A 164 -0.95 -15.11 -17.63
CA TYR A 164 -0.79 -13.65 -17.52
C TYR A 164 -1.62 -13.04 -16.37
N GLN A 165 -2.59 -13.79 -15.83
CA GLN A 165 -3.56 -13.35 -14.82
C GLN A 165 -3.23 -13.79 -13.38
N ASN A 166 -2.25 -14.67 -13.15
CA ASN A 166 -2.01 -15.25 -11.80
C ASN A 166 -0.78 -14.68 -11.07
N HIS A 167 -0.59 -13.38 -11.14
CA HIS A 167 0.50 -12.68 -10.44
C HIS A 167 -0.06 -11.95 -9.23
N ARG A 168 0.52 -12.18 -8.05
CA ARG A 168 0.12 -11.50 -6.81
C ARG A 168 0.43 -10.01 -6.83
N TYR A 169 1.44 -9.59 -7.62
CA TYR A 169 1.83 -8.20 -7.79
C TYR A 169 1.85 -7.82 -9.27
N ASP A 170 1.65 -6.53 -9.55
CA ASP A 170 1.82 -5.91 -10.87
C ASP A 170 2.39 -4.49 -10.71
N LEU A 171 2.70 -3.79 -11.81
CA LEU A 171 3.01 -2.36 -11.73
C LEU A 171 1.78 -1.55 -11.28
N ALA A 172 1.99 -0.55 -10.43
CA ALA A 172 0.94 0.20 -9.74
C ALA A 172 -0.07 0.85 -10.70
N THR A 173 -1.36 0.53 -10.49
CA THR A 173 -2.50 1.20 -11.14
C THR A 173 -3.02 2.31 -10.23
N LEU A 174 -3.01 3.57 -10.68
CA LEU A 174 -3.38 4.74 -9.87
C LEU A 174 -4.74 5.30 -10.34
N LEU A 175 -5.84 4.80 -9.78
CA LEU A 175 -7.19 5.06 -10.29
C LEU A 175 -7.87 6.26 -9.65
N THR A 176 -7.54 6.56 -8.40
CA THR A 176 -8.14 7.64 -7.63
C THR A 176 -7.11 8.71 -7.24
N VAL A 177 -7.60 9.89 -6.84
CA VAL A 177 -6.73 10.94 -6.27
C VAL A 177 -6.03 10.43 -5.02
N ASP A 178 -6.71 9.63 -4.20
CA ASP A 178 -6.12 9.00 -3.01
C ASP A 178 -4.94 8.08 -3.40
N ASP A 179 -5.09 7.28 -4.46
CA ASP A 179 -4.03 6.40 -4.96
C ASP A 179 -2.82 7.20 -5.46
N LEU A 180 -3.06 8.31 -6.16
CA LEU A 180 -2.02 9.22 -6.64
C LEU A 180 -1.27 9.87 -5.49
N THR A 181 -1.98 10.40 -4.48
CA THR A 181 -1.35 11.01 -3.30
C THR A 181 -0.51 9.99 -2.54
N PHE A 182 -1.04 8.79 -2.31
CA PHE A 182 -0.31 7.75 -1.60
C PHE A 182 0.94 7.30 -2.37
N ALA A 183 0.80 7.03 -3.67
CA ALA A 183 1.94 6.66 -4.50
C ALA A 183 2.99 7.77 -4.60
N GLN A 184 2.58 9.04 -4.56
CA GLN A 184 3.49 10.19 -4.55
C GLN A 184 4.29 10.24 -3.25
N GLU A 185 3.66 10.02 -2.10
CA GLU A 185 4.34 9.94 -0.80
C GLU A 185 5.38 8.81 -0.81
N THR A 186 4.99 7.61 -1.25
CA THR A 186 5.91 6.46 -1.39
C THR A 186 7.07 6.79 -2.34
N ALA A 187 6.81 7.46 -3.46
CA ALA A 187 7.82 7.81 -4.44
C ALA A 187 8.80 8.92 -4.00
N GLN A 188 8.58 9.61 -2.87
CA GLN A 188 9.52 10.64 -2.39
C GLN A 188 10.91 10.07 -2.07
N GLU A 189 10.99 8.79 -1.69
CA GLU A 189 12.25 8.10 -1.41
C GLU A 189 13.08 7.80 -2.67
N ALA A 190 12.48 7.88 -3.87
CA ALA A 190 13.18 7.67 -5.12
C ALA A 190 14.01 8.91 -5.52
N PRO A 191 15.14 8.76 -6.24
CA PRO A 191 15.93 9.90 -6.70
C PRO A 191 15.19 10.73 -7.76
N HIS A 192 14.39 10.08 -8.61
CA HIS A 192 13.69 10.68 -9.74
C HIS A 192 12.24 10.18 -9.82
N GLU A 193 11.51 10.57 -10.86
CA GLU A 193 10.20 9.99 -11.17
C GLU A 193 10.25 8.48 -11.38
N VAL A 194 9.18 7.79 -10.97
CA VAL A 194 9.10 6.33 -10.89
C VAL A 194 8.15 5.75 -11.94
N TRP A 195 8.38 4.52 -12.40
CA TRP A 195 7.43 3.83 -13.27
C TRP A 195 6.13 3.48 -12.56
N THR A 196 5.04 3.55 -13.33
CA THR A 196 3.69 3.11 -12.96
C THR A 196 3.19 2.09 -13.98
N GLY A 197 2.04 1.46 -13.72
CA GLY A 197 1.41 0.51 -14.64
C GLY A 197 0.75 1.13 -15.86
N LEU A 198 0.91 2.43 -16.12
CA LEU A 198 0.26 3.09 -17.25
C LEU A 198 1.03 2.86 -18.56
N ARG A 199 0.34 2.35 -19.59
CA ARG A 199 0.93 2.06 -20.91
C ARG A 199 0.01 2.48 -22.05
N TYR A 200 0.61 2.88 -23.17
CA TYR A 200 -0.13 3.16 -24.40
C TYR A 200 -0.23 1.89 -25.25
N LEU A 201 -1.45 1.39 -25.45
CA LEU A 201 -1.74 0.18 -26.23
C LEU A 201 -2.96 0.43 -27.11
N ALA A 202 -2.89 -0.01 -28.37
CA ALA A 202 -4.00 0.05 -29.32
C ALA A 202 -4.69 1.42 -29.43
N GLY A 203 -3.92 2.51 -29.41
CA GLY A 203 -4.45 3.86 -29.57
C GLY A 203 -5.01 4.51 -28.29
N GLN A 204 -4.85 3.87 -27.14
CA GLN A 204 -5.35 4.37 -25.87
C GLN A 204 -4.37 4.10 -24.72
N TRP A 205 -4.46 4.95 -23.70
CA TRP A 205 -3.78 4.72 -22.44
C TRP A 205 -4.59 3.74 -21.59
N VAL A 206 -3.93 2.71 -21.09
CA VAL A 206 -4.51 1.67 -20.24
C VAL A 206 -3.57 1.37 -19.08
N TRP A 207 -4.13 1.02 -17.93
CA TRP A 207 -3.36 0.48 -16.83
C TRP A 207 -3.12 -1.02 -17.05
N VAL A 208 -2.06 -1.57 -16.45
CA VAL A 208 -1.73 -3.01 -16.56
C VAL A 208 -2.81 -3.93 -15.97
N GLY A 209 -3.69 -3.41 -15.11
CA GLY A 209 -4.89 -4.12 -14.63
C GLY A 209 -6.04 -4.16 -15.64
N GLY A 210 -5.92 -3.48 -16.77
CA GLY A 210 -6.94 -3.40 -17.83
C GLY A 210 -7.89 -2.21 -17.71
N GLU A 211 -7.76 -1.40 -16.66
CA GLU A 211 -8.58 -0.21 -16.47
C GLU A 211 -8.20 0.91 -17.46
N PRO A 212 -9.17 1.74 -17.89
CA PRO A 212 -8.88 2.90 -18.72
C PRO A 212 -7.88 3.84 -18.03
N GLY A 213 -6.90 4.32 -18.78
CA GLY A 213 -5.92 5.30 -18.32
C GLY A 213 -6.56 6.66 -17.98
N PRO A 214 -5.84 7.54 -17.25
CA PRO A 214 -6.34 8.84 -16.86
C PRO A 214 -6.68 9.71 -18.10
N PRO A 215 -7.84 10.39 -18.11
CA PRO A 215 -8.36 11.04 -19.33
C PRO A 215 -7.71 12.40 -19.72
N LYS A 216 -6.69 12.92 -19.01
CA LYS A 216 -6.18 14.30 -19.24
C LYS A 216 -4.65 14.46 -19.22
N ASN A 217 -4.18 15.36 -20.09
CA ASN A 217 -2.85 15.99 -20.15
C ASN A 217 -1.63 15.13 -20.53
N ILE A 218 -1.83 13.95 -21.13
CA ILE A 218 -0.75 13.26 -21.83
C ILE A 218 -0.93 13.54 -23.33
N ASN A 219 -0.18 14.50 -23.87
CA ASN A 219 -0.33 14.92 -25.27
C ASN A 219 -0.05 13.75 -26.24
N SER A 220 -1.16 13.32 -26.86
CA SER A 220 -1.37 12.69 -28.17
C SER A 220 -0.35 11.66 -28.67
N CYS A 221 -0.85 10.43 -28.83
CA CYS A 221 -0.38 9.41 -29.77
C CYS A 221 1.14 9.35 -29.95
N PRO A 222 1.86 8.81 -28.97
CA PRO A 222 3.29 8.64 -29.10
C PRO A 222 3.61 7.71 -30.27
N THR A 223 4.32 8.20 -31.28
CA THR A 223 4.93 7.38 -32.34
C THR A 223 6.11 6.55 -31.82
N GLN A 224 6.57 6.84 -30.60
CA GLN A 224 7.63 6.15 -29.87
C GLN A 224 7.06 5.34 -28.68
N ARG A 225 7.81 4.37 -28.15
CA ARG A 225 7.36 3.57 -27.00
C ARG A 225 7.46 4.41 -25.71
N PHE A 226 6.38 5.10 -25.37
CA PHE A 226 6.28 5.86 -24.13
C PHE A 226 5.46 5.11 -23.07
N CYS A 227 5.92 5.17 -21.84
CA CYS A 227 5.34 4.53 -20.67
C CYS A 227 5.09 5.56 -19.57
N GLY A 228 4.10 5.31 -18.71
CA GLY A 228 3.66 6.28 -17.72
C GLY A 228 4.51 6.27 -16.45
N ILE A 229 4.86 7.46 -16.00
CA ILE A 229 5.58 7.72 -14.76
C ILE A 229 4.75 8.54 -13.79
N LEU A 230 5.08 8.43 -12.50
CA LEU A 230 4.63 9.32 -11.45
C LEU A 230 5.77 10.27 -11.09
N ARG A 231 5.55 11.58 -11.31
CA ARG A 231 6.51 12.61 -10.90
C ARG A 231 6.44 12.83 -9.40
N LYS A 232 7.53 13.38 -8.83
CA LYS A 232 7.61 13.75 -7.41
C LYS A 232 6.54 14.76 -6.96
N ASN A 233 6.01 15.56 -7.88
CA ASN A 233 4.93 16.51 -7.60
C ASN A 233 3.52 15.89 -7.67
N GLY A 234 3.41 14.56 -7.84
CA GLY A 234 2.14 13.82 -7.88
C GLY A 234 1.46 13.81 -9.25
N SER A 235 2.01 14.49 -10.25
CA SER A 235 1.47 14.45 -11.61
C SER A 235 1.93 13.21 -12.37
N LEU A 236 1.01 12.63 -13.15
CA LEU A 236 1.33 11.63 -14.15
C LEU A 236 1.92 12.27 -15.41
N ASP A 237 2.87 11.60 -16.03
CA ASP A 237 3.52 12.00 -17.28
C ASP A 237 4.10 10.75 -17.98
N ILE A 238 4.78 10.94 -19.11
CA ILE A 238 5.32 9.84 -19.92
C ILE A 238 6.82 9.97 -20.17
N ARG A 239 7.49 8.83 -20.26
CA ARG A 239 8.92 8.72 -20.61
C ARG A 239 9.14 7.56 -21.57
N ASP A 240 10.25 7.59 -22.30
CA ASP A 240 10.67 6.48 -23.15
C ASP A 240 10.80 5.22 -22.27
N CYS A 241 10.06 4.15 -22.62
CA CYS A 241 10.01 2.90 -21.87
C CYS A 241 11.39 2.26 -21.68
N MET A 242 12.37 2.59 -22.54
CA MET A 242 13.75 2.09 -22.47
C MET A 242 14.59 2.79 -21.39
N GLN A 243 14.11 3.88 -20.78
CA GLN A 243 14.79 4.52 -19.66
C GLN A 243 14.73 3.63 -18.41
N LYS A 244 15.77 3.71 -17.57
CA LYS A 244 15.83 2.95 -16.32
C LYS A 244 15.42 3.81 -15.13
N ARG A 245 14.49 3.31 -14.32
CA ARG A 245 13.93 4.04 -13.17
C ARG A 245 13.51 3.07 -12.07
N PHE A 246 13.39 3.62 -10.86
CA PHE A 246 12.67 2.96 -9.77
C PHE A 246 11.19 2.84 -10.14
N PHE A 247 10.48 1.91 -9.51
CA PHE A 247 9.12 1.57 -9.92
C PHE A 247 8.26 1.14 -8.74
N LEU A 248 6.96 1.32 -8.91
CA LEU A 248 5.97 0.97 -7.90
C LEU A 248 5.28 -0.33 -8.28
N CYS A 249 5.43 -1.35 -7.45
CA CYS A 249 4.64 -2.58 -7.55
C CYS A 249 3.44 -2.48 -6.61
N TYR A 250 2.27 -2.96 -7.03
CA TYR A 250 1.11 -3.10 -6.16
C TYR A 250 0.70 -4.55 -5.99
N LYS A 251 0.24 -4.90 -4.79
CA LYS A 251 -0.34 -6.21 -4.47
C LYS A 251 -1.79 -6.22 -4.95
N LYS A 252 -2.15 -7.17 -5.81
CA LYS A 252 -3.55 -7.36 -6.24
C LYS A 252 -4.37 -7.87 -5.05
N PRO A 253 -5.60 -7.38 -4.82
CA PRO A 253 -6.47 -7.97 -3.82
C PRO A 253 -6.79 -9.41 -4.20
N SER A 254 -6.82 -10.30 -3.19
CA SER A 254 -7.35 -11.65 -3.37
C SER A 254 -8.85 -11.56 -3.65
N SER A 255 -9.28 -12.08 -4.81
CA SER A 255 -10.67 -12.29 -5.21
C SER A 255 -11.38 -13.31 -4.33
#